data_AF-A0A5M5BTN8-F1
#
_entry.id   AF-A0A5M5BTN8-F1
#
_cell.length_a   1.000
_cell.length_b   1.000
_cell.length_c   1.000
_cell.angle_alpha   90.00
_cell.angle_beta   90.00
_cell.angle_gamma   90.00
#
_symmetry.space_group_name_H-M   'P 1'
#
loop_
_entity.id
_entity.type
_entity.pdbx_description
1 polymer ?
#
loop_
_entity_poly.entity_id
_entity_poly.type
_entity_poly.pdbx_seq_one_letter_code
_entity_poly.pdbx_strand_id
1 'polypeptide(L)'
;LYNECSSARILLMSGIEAATVRHRIQSALPIEIERQVLVYFGNIESIEELQRLNIASASEVYVLGDEERCGRDAKNIAIVHLVSALRGKCPDGKVMPVYVQFDSIPSYSNIQKMNLPPEVFCIEGKPNIFFRPFNLHENLARQLWSLYAADSERYYDPLDYRPISITQQPDGSWNATSQDYVHLVIVGFNRMGRSLLLEALRICHYANYDDRLPTDERIRTRITLVDREMESQKDYFKAQFPYIESQIDDIEVEYCHDDICSTAMRTRLQQWAQNKHCMLTVAICVHDPDLSLSLGLNLPHEVYQHQCRVLIRQDFNNDLSSIVDDEQGRYRYVKVFGMVDRGMKKNILQDKLALYVNYLYDCCYTDESLKQKEVLRKMYESYGNHSADFILMNHQAQYLWNKLSEPLRWANRYQLDAYSVFCRTLGYGIKRSERSPARISESMFNENLPSQVLCLLVRMEKYRWNAERTVAGWRRAEVKDKVFLQHPLIMPFNELLQKYPEEVEKDADVILNLPYVLALGGYELYKLADQ
;
A
#
# COMPACT_ATOMS: atom_id res chain seq x y z
N LEU A 1 -14.11 10.58 -10.94
CA LEU A 1 -14.86 10.67 -12.22
C LEU A 1 -15.79 11.89 -12.31
N TYR A 2 -16.92 11.97 -11.59
CA TYR A 2 -17.85 13.15 -11.68
C TYR A 2 -17.13 14.50 -11.45
N ASN A 3 -16.26 14.57 -10.44
CA ASN A 3 -15.48 15.77 -10.13
C ASN A 3 -14.40 16.11 -11.17
N GLU A 4 -14.01 15.15 -12.02
CA GLU A 4 -12.95 15.34 -13.02
C GLU A 4 -13.53 15.69 -14.39
N CYS A 5 -14.67 15.09 -14.74
CA CYS A 5 -15.35 15.32 -15.99
C CYS A 5 -16.86 15.17 -15.75
N SER A 6 -17.52 16.27 -15.41
CA SER A 6 -18.95 16.30 -15.12
C SER A 6 -19.84 15.98 -16.32
N SER A 7 -19.27 15.90 -17.53
CA SER A 7 -19.96 15.47 -18.74
C SER A 7 -19.73 13.99 -19.09
N ALA A 8 -18.82 13.30 -18.39
CA ALA A 8 -18.55 11.89 -18.62
C ALA A 8 -19.73 11.03 -18.18
N ARG A 9 -20.14 10.08 -19.03
CA ARG A 9 -21.16 9.08 -18.68
C ARG A 9 -20.49 7.85 -18.10
N ILE A 10 -21.14 7.24 -17.11
CA ILE A 10 -20.73 5.97 -16.52
C ILE A 10 -21.62 4.88 -17.12
N LEU A 11 -21.03 3.92 -17.81
CA LEU A 11 -21.76 2.77 -18.35
C LEU A 11 -21.44 1.57 -17.45
N LEU A 12 -22.47 1.01 -16.83
CA LEU A 12 -22.37 -0.13 -15.92
C LEU A 12 -23.08 -1.33 -16.54
N MET A 13 -22.39 -2.46 -16.66
CA MET A 13 -23.02 -3.75 -17.00
C MET A 13 -23.03 -4.65 -15.78
N SER A 14 -24.14 -5.34 -15.56
CA SER A 14 -24.27 -6.34 -14.49
C SER A 14 -25.12 -7.52 -14.94
N GLY A 15 -24.79 -8.70 -14.40
CA GLY A 15 -25.64 -9.89 -14.49
C GLY A 15 -26.89 -9.82 -13.59
N ILE A 16 -27.07 -8.75 -12.82
CA ILE A 16 -28.28 -8.46 -12.03
C ILE A 16 -29.21 -7.56 -12.84
N GLU A 17 -30.52 -7.79 -12.75
CA GLU A 17 -31.51 -6.96 -13.43
C GLU A 17 -31.31 -5.46 -13.19
N ALA A 18 -31.38 -4.69 -14.27
CA ALA A 18 -31.06 -3.26 -14.26
C ALA A 18 -31.92 -2.45 -13.28
N ALA A 19 -33.17 -2.83 -13.05
CA ALA A 19 -34.05 -2.18 -12.08
C ALA A 19 -33.53 -2.31 -10.64
N THR A 20 -33.09 -3.52 -10.26
CA THR A 20 -32.51 -3.81 -8.95
C THR A 20 -31.21 -3.04 -8.74
N VAL A 21 -30.34 -3.03 -9.75
CA VAL A 21 -29.09 -2.27 -9.71
C VAL A 21 -29.38 -0.76 -9.58
N ARG A 22 -30.31 -0.23 -10.36
CA ARG A 22 -30.71 1.18 -10.28
C ARG A 22 -31.25 1.55 -8.90
N HIS A 23 -32.08 0.69 -8.29
CA HIS A 23 -32.59 0.92 -6.95
C HIS A 23 -31.47 1.00 -5.89
N ARG A 24 -30.47 0.11 -5.97
CA ARG A 24 -29.29 0.17 -5.09
C ARG A 24 -28.49 1.45 -5.31
N ILE A 25 -28.27 1.85 -6.55
CA ILE A 25 -27.56 3.10 -6.88
C ILE A 25 -28.31 4.33 -6.34
N GLN A 26 -29.63 4.38 -6.49
CA GLN A 26 -30.48 5.46 -5.99
C GLN A 26 -30.38 5.65 -4.47
N SER A 27 -30.20 4.55 -3.73
CA SER A 27 -30.04 4.61 -2.28
C SER A 27 -28.66 5.12 -1.83
N ALA A 28 -27.67 5.12 -2.72
CA ALA A 28 -26.26 5.35 -2.38
C ALA A 28 -25.64 6.59 -3.04
N LEU A 29 -26.20 7.10 -4.15
CA LEU A 29 -25.64 8.22 -4.91
C LEU A 29 -26.57 9.43 -4.96
N PRO A 30 -26.01 10.66 -4.98
CA PRO A 30 -26.77 11.88 -5.32
C PRO A 30 -27.41 11.80 -6.71
N ILE A 31 -28.57 12.43 -6.87
CA ILE A 31 -29.38 12.43 -8.09
C ILE A 31 -28.59 12.95 -9.31
N GLU A 32 -27.69 13.91 -9.10
CA GLU A 32 -26.87 14.50 -10.15
C GLU A 32 -25.89 13.49 -10.76
N ILE A 33 -25.33 12.62 -9.91
CA ILE A 33 -24.40 11.55 -10.31
C ILE A 33 -25.19 10.38 -10.91
N GLU A 34 -26.31 10.01 -10.29
CA GLU A 34 -27.20 8.93 -10.78
C GLU A 34 -27.58 9.14 -12.25
N ARG A 35 -27.93 10.38 -12.63
CA ARG A 35 -28.32 10.74 -14.01
C ARG A 35 -27.24 10.44 -15.06
N GLN A 36 -25.99 10.30 -14.63
CA GLN A 36 -24.86 9.99 -15.51
C GLN A 36 -24.61 8.49 -15.66
N VAL A 37 -25.29 7.65 -14.88
CA VAL A 37 -25.11 6.19 -14.86
C VAL A 37 -26.14 5.51 -15.78
N LEU A 38 -25.65 4.86 -16.82
CA LEU A 38 -26.44 3.99 -17.70
C LEU A 38 -26.19 2.53 -17.32
N VAL A 39 -27.25 1.85 -16.89
CA VAL A 39 -27.19 0.44 -16.45
C VAL A 39 -27.66 -0.48 -17.57
N TYR A 40 -26.80 -1.43 -17.93
CA TYR A 40 -27.06 -2.51 -18.87
C TYR A 40 -27.17 -3.83 -18.10
N PHE A 41 -28.25 -4.57 -18.36
CA PHE A 41 -28.34 -5.96 -17.97
C PHE A 41 -27.67 -6.81 -19.06
N GLY A 42 -26.76 -7.70 -18.66
CA GLY A 42 -26.06 -8.57 -19.61
C GLY A 42 -25.01 -9.46 -18.96
N ASN A 43 -24.52 -10.41 -19.75
CA ASN A 43 -23.42 -11.28 -19.43
C ASN A 43 -22.10 -10.63 -19.83
N ILE A 44 -21.27 -10.33 -18.83
CA ILE A 44 -19.92 -9.77 -18.99
C ILE A 44 -18.96 -10.69 -19.78
N GLU A 45 -19.32 -11.95 -20.00
CA GLU A 45 -18.55 -12.91 -20.80
C GLU A 45 -18.96 -12.93 -22.30
N SER A 46 -20.05 -12.23 -22.69
CA SER A 46 -20.46 -12.12 -24.10
C SER A 46 -19.88 -10.88 -24.76
N ILE A 47 -19.16 -11.09 -25.86
CA ILE A 47 -18.60 -10.00 -26.66
C ILE A 47 -19.71 -9.14 -27.30
N GLU A 48 -20.80 -9.75 -27.75
CA GLU A 48 -21.95 -9.06 -28.37
C GLU A 48 -22.64 -8.12 -27.37
N GLU A 49 -22.73 -8.53 -26.11
CA GLU A 49 -23.32 -7.68 -25.08
C GLU A 49 -22.37 -6.58 -24.62
N LEU A 50 -21.08 -6.89 -24.44
CA LEU A 50 -20.05 -5.90 -24.10
C LEU A 50 -19.89 -4.80 -25.17
N GLN A 51 -20.18 -5.09 -26.44
CA GLN A 51 -20.20 -4.07 -27.51
C GLN A 51 -21.15 -2.91 -27.20
N ARG A 52 -22.23 -3.15 -26.45
CA ARG A 52 -23.20 -2.12 -26.04
C ARG A 52 -22.59 -1.04 -25.14
N LEU A 53 -21.43 -1.32 -24.52
CA LEU A 53 -20.73 -0.38 -23.63
C LEU A 53 -19.82 0.59 -24.38
N ASN A 54 -19.67 0.47 -25.71
CA ASN A 54 -18.85 1.37 -26.53
C ASN A 54 -17.41 1.59 -25.99
N ILE A 55 -16.75 0.48 -25.63
CA ILE A 55 -15.42 0.45 -24.98
C ILE A 55 -14.35 1.22 -25.76
N ALA A 56 -14.44 1.27 -27.10
CA ALA A 56 -13.52 2.03 -27.94
C ALA A 56 -13.43 3.53 -27.59
N SER A 57 -14.50 4.10 -27.03
CA SER A 57 -14.56 5.51 -26.62
C SER A 57 -14.29 5.73 -25.12
N ALA A 58 -14.09 4.66 -24.35
CA ALA A 58 -13.91 4.76 -22.90
C ALA A 58 -12.55 5.40 -22.56
N SER A 59 -12.55 6.23 -21.51
CA SER A 59 -11.32 6.79 -20.94
C SER A 59 -10.61 5.80 -20.01
N GLU A 60 -11.38 4.95 -19.33
CA GLU A 60 -10.93 3.94 -18.37
C GLU A 60 -12.03 2.88 -18.20
N VAL A 61 -11.64 1.65 -17.83
CA VAL A 61 -12.56 0.52 -17.61
C VAL A 61 -12.28 -0.12 -16.25
N TYR A 62 -13.35 -0.50 -15.54
CA TYR A 62 -13.28 -1.22 -14.27
C TYR A 62 -13.97 -2.59 -14.41
N VAL A 63 -13.25 -3.65 -14.05
CA VAL A 63 -13.73 -5.03 -14.05
C VAL A 63 -13.79 -5.50 -12.60
N LEU A 64 -14.97 -5.45 -12.00
CA LEU A 64 -15.18 -5.81 -10.58
C LEU A 64 -15.54 -7.29 -10.41
N GLY A 65 -16.22 -7.87 -11.40
CA GLY A 65 -16.77 -9.23 -11.36
C GLY A 65 -18.02 -9.33 -10.49
N ASP A 66 -18.83 -10.35 -10.76
CA ASP A 66 -20.04 -10.64 -9.98
C ASP A 66 -19.69 -11.39 -8.69
N GLU A 67 -20.31 -10.99 -7.58
CA GLU A 67 -20.20 -11.70 -6.30
C GLU A 67 -20.74 -13.15 -6.41
N GLU A 68 -20.17 -14.05 -5.61
CA GLU A 68 -20.59 -15.46 -5.50
C GLU A 68 -20.40 -16.37 -6.73
N ARG A 69 -19.82 -15.87 -7.84
CA ARG A 69 -19.51 -16.72 -9.00
C ARG A 69 -18.22 -17.52 -8.81
N CYS A 70 -18.31 -18.84 -9.03
CA CYS A 70 -17.14 -19.70 -9.13
C CYS A 70 -16.18 -19.19 -10.23
N GLY A 71 -14.90 -19.12 -9.91
CA GLY A 71 -13.87 -18.65 -10.84
C GLY A 71 -13.91 -17.14 -11.15
N ARG A 72 -14.53 -16.30 -10.30
CA ARG A 72 -14.61 -14.83 -10.46
C ARG A 72 -13.31 -14.20 -10.97
N ASP A 73 -12.20 -14.42 -10.27
CA ASP A 73 -10.91 -13.80 -10.62
C ASP A 73 -10.41 -14.23 -12.02
N ALA A 74 -10.60 -15.51 -12.38
CA ALA A 74 -10.22 -16.03 -13.69
C ALA A 74 -11.10 -15.44 -14.81
N LYS A 75 -12.40 -15.29 -14.56
CA LYS A 75 -13.33 -14.63 -15.47
C LYS A 75 -12.98 -13.15 -15.66
N ASN A 76 -12.59 -12.47 -14.58
CA ASN A 76 -12.12 -11.08 -14.63
C ASN A 76 -10.90 -10.92 -15.55
N ILE A 77 -9.96 -11.88 -15.55
CA ILE A 77 -8.83 -11.89 -16.50
C ILE A 77 -9.32 -12.07 -17.94
N ALA A 78 -10.25 -13.00 -18.19
CA ALA A 78 -10.77 -13.23 -19.54
C ALA A 78 -11.43 -11.97 -20.13
N ILE A 79 -12.11 -11.18 -19.30
CA ILE A 79 -12.73 -9.90 -19.70
C ILE A 79 -11.68 -8.89 -20.18
N VAL A 80 -10.45 -8.90 -19.64
CA VAL A 80 -9.37 -7.99 -20.09
C VAL A 80 -9.08 -8.17 -21.57
N HIS A 81 -9.05 -9.41 -22.04
CA HIS A 81 -8.83 -9.71 -23.45
C HIS A 81 -9.99 -9.19 -24.32
N LEU A 82 -11.24 -9.37 -23.87
CA LEU A 82 -12.42 -8.85 -24.55
C LEU A 82 -12.41 -7.31 -24.61
N VAL A 83 -12.04 -6.65 -23.50
CA VAL A 83 -11.91 -5.18 -23.43
C VAL A 83 -10.85 -4.69 -24.42
N SER A 84 -9.69 -5.35 -24.49
CA SER A 84 -8.65 -5.01 -25.47
C SER A 84 -9.16 -5.16 -26.90
N ALA A 85 -9.81 -6.29 -27.23
CA ALA A 85 -10.36 -6.55 -28.56
C ALA A 85 -11.45 -5.53 -28.96
N LEU A 86 -12.37 -5.22 -28.05
CA LEU A 86 -13.47 -4.28 -28.28
C LEU A 86 -13.03 -2.82 -28.35
N ARG A 87 -11.95 -2.47 -27.65
CA ARG A 87 -11.34 -1.15 -27.81
C ARG A 87 -10.83 -0.93 -29.23
N GLY A 88 -10.32 -2.00 -29.86
CA GLY A 88 -9.72 -1.94 -31.19
C GLY A 88 -8.45 -1.10 -31.23
N LYS A 89 -8.01 -0.72 -32.44
CA LYS A 89 -6.80 0.08 -32.63
C LYS A 89 -7.01 1.51 -32.15
N CYS A 90 -6.07 2.02 -31.35
CA CYS A 90 -6.06 3.41 -30.93
C CYS A 90 -5.10 4.23 -31.79
N PRO A 91 -5.58 5.16 -32.65
CA PRO A 91 -4.74 5.90 -33.60
C PRO A 91 -3.71 6.83 -32.94
N ASP A 92 -4.04 7.36 -31.75
CA ASP A 92 -3.19 8.27 -30.98
C ASP A 92 -2.13 7.53 -30.14
N GLY A 93 -2.12 6.20 -30.16
CA GLY A 93 -1.22 5.37 -29.35
C GLY A 93 -1.48 5.45 -27.84
N LYS A 94 -2.59 6.05 -27.41
CA LYS A 94 -2.91 6.22 -26.00
C LYS A 94 -3.33 4.88 -25.40
N VAL A 95 -2.73 4.54 -24.27
CA VAL A 95 -3.06 3.32 -23.53
C VAL A 95 -4.23 3.62 -22.58
N MET A 96 -5.31 2.82 -22.65
CA MET A 96 -6.46 2.96 -21.75
C MET A 96 -6.26 2.09 -20.51
N PRO A 97 -6.35 2.64 -19.29
CA PRO A 97 -6.28 1.85 -18.08
C PRO A 97 -7.51 0.95 -17.92
N VAL A 98 -7.23 -0.31 -17.57
CA VAL A 98 -8.22 -1.35 -17.26
C VAL A 98 -7.91 -1.85 -15.85
N TYR A 99 -8.72 -1.41 -14.89
CA TYR A 99 -8.61 -1.77 -13.49
C TYR A 99 -9.37 -3.07 -13.23
N VAL A 100 -8.68 -4.08 -12.71
CA VAL A 100 -9.25 -5.44 -12.57
C VAL A 100 -9.20 -5.88 -11.12
N GLN A 101 -10.36 -6.10 -10.53
CA GLN A 101 -10.45 -6.55 -9.16
C GLN A 101 -10.14 -8.04 -9.07
N PHE A 102 -9.30 -8.39 -8.10
CA PHE A 102 -9.10 -9.75 -7.62
C PHE A 102 -9.60 -9.81 -6.19
N ASP A 103 -10.54 -10.71 -5.93
CA ASP A 103 -11.21 -10.81 -4.64
C ASP A 103 -10.41 -11.70 -3.66
N SER A 104 -9.81 -12.77 -4.16
CA SER A 104 -8.98 -13.66 -3.33
C SER A 104 -7.52 -13.19 -3.26
N ILE A 105 -6.96 -13.18 -2.05
CA ILE A 105 -5.53 -12.92 -1.81
C ILE A 105 -4.62 -13.90 -2.58
N PRO A 106 -4.92 -15.21 -2.67
CA PRO A 106 -4.17 -16.14 -3.50
C PRO A 106 -4.09 -15.74 -4.98
N SER A 107 -5.24 -15.53 -5.63
CA SER A 107 -5.29 -15.12 -7.04
C SER A 107 -4.56 -13.81 -7.26
N TYR A 108 -4.77 -12.86 -6.36
CA TYR A 108 -4.16 -11.55 -6.44
C TYR A 108 -2.63 -11.62 -6.29
N SER A 109 -2.13 -12.38 -5.31
CA SER A 109 -0.70 -12.59 -5.13
C SER A 109 -0.06 -13.27 -6.35
N ASN A 110 -0.77 -14.20 -7.00
CA ASN A 110 -0.29 -14.86 -8.21
C ASN A 110 -0.21 -13.89 -9.39
N ILE A 111 -1.25 -13.08 -9.63
CA ILE A 111 -1.24 -12.13 -10.76
C ILE A 111 -0.19 -11.02 -10.57
N GLN A 112 0.14 -10.66 -9.33
CA GLN A 112 1.25 -9.74 -9.03
C GLN A 112 2.62 -10.32 -9.42
N LYS A 113 2.76 -11.65 -9.47
CA LYS A 113 4.02 -12.35 -9.77
C LYS A 113 4.17 -12.72 -11.25
N MET A 114 3.13 -12.51 -12.05
CA MET A 114 3.06 -12.94 -13.45
C MET A 114 2.95 -11.74 -14.39
N ASN A 115 3.45 -11.89 -15.61
CA ASN A 115 3.12 -10.98 -16.69
C ASN A 115 2.00 -11.60 -17.52
N LEU A 116 1.00 -10.79 -17.86
CA LEU A 116 0.04 -11.22 -18.86
C LEU A 116 0.75 -11.41 -20.20
N PRO A 117 0.32 -12.37 -21.03
CA PRO A 117 0.80 -12.49 -22.40
C PRO A 117 0.50 -11.20 -23.20
N PRO A 118 1.41 -10.72 -24.07
CA PRO A 118 1.21 -9.50 -24.85
C PRO A 118 -0.12 -9.47 -25.62
N GLU A 119 -0.59 -10.59 -26.15
CA GLU A 119 -1.87 -10.73 -26.86
C GLU A 119 -3.10 -10.35 -26.03
N VAL A 120 -3.00 -10.31 -24.70
CA VAL A 120 -4.10 -9.90 -23.81
C VAL A 120 -4.27 -8.38 -23.82
N PHE A 121 -3.19 -7.61 -23.98
CA PHE A 121 -3.20 -6.16 -23.80
C PHE A 121 -2.60 -5.35 -24.97
N CYS A 122 -2.01 -6.00 -25.97
CA CYS A 122 -1.46 -5.40 -27.18
C CYS A 122 -2.32 -5.72 -28.41
N ILE A 123 -2.31 -4.81 -29.38
CA ILE A 123 -2.84 -5.03 -30.74
C ILE A 123 -1.71 -4.72 -31.72
N GLU A 124 -1.43 -5.65 -32.64
CA GLU A 124 -0.34 -5.52 -33.64
C GLU A 124 1.02 -5.19 -33.01
N GLY A 125 1.31 -5.80 -31.85
CA GLY A 125 2.57 -5.58 -31.13
C GLY A 125 2.70 -4.24 -30.41
N LYS A 126 1.67 -3.38 -30.44
CA LYS A 126 1.64 -2.12 -29.70
C LYS A 126 0.75 -2.24 -28.47
N PRO A 127 1.16 -1.68 -27.30
CA PRO A 127 0.30 -1.62 -26.13
C PRO A 127 -1.02 -0.95 -26.48
N ASN A 128 -2.12 -1.68 -26.27
CA ASN A 128 -3.46 -1.17 -26.44
C ASN A 128 -3.98 -0.75 -25.07
N ILE A 129 -4.11 -1.66 -24.11
CA ILE A 129 -4.62 -1.35 -22.77
C ILE A 129 -3.53 -1.46 -21.70
N PHE A 130 -3.75 -0.78 -20.57
CA PHE A 130 -2.90 -0.89 -19.39
C PHE A 130 -3.64 -1.71 -18.34
N PHE A 131 -3.25 -2.97 -18.19
CA PHE A 131 -3.80 -3.84 -17.17
C PHE A 131 -3.28 -3.44 -15.78
N ARG A 132 -4.20 -3.15 -14.86
CA ARG A 132 -3.89 -2.79 -13.47
C ARG A 132 -4.72 -3.66 -12.51
N PRO A 133 -4.15 -4.75 -11.94
CA PRO A 133 -4.88 -5.60 -11.00
C PRO A 133 -4.96 -4.96 -9.62
N PHE A 134 -6.08 -5.02 -8.91
CA PHE A 134 -6.15 -4.53 -7.53
C PHE A 134 -6.96 -5.48 -6.65
N ASN A 135 -6.70 -5.44 -5.34
CA ASN A 135 -7.50 -6.11 -4.33
C ASN A 135 -8.06 -5.07 -3.38
N LEU A 136 -9.35 -5.15 -3.09
CA LEU A 136 -10.04 -4.17 -2.25
C LEU A 136 -9.44 -4.13 -0.83
N HIS A 137 -9.22 -5.30 -0.21
CA HIS A 137 -8.69 -5.39 1.15
C HIS A 137 -7.25 -4.88 1.25
N GLU A 138 -6.40 -5.15 0.25
CA GLU A 138 -5.05 -4.57 0.21
C GLU A 138 -5.10 -3.04 0.06
N ASN A 139 -5.94 -2.52 -0.84
CA ASN A 139 -6.09 -1.06 -0.97
C ASN A 139 -6.56 -0.41 0.33
N LEU A 140 -7.53 -1.03 1.03
CA LEU A 140 -8.00 -0.57 2.33
C LEU A 140 -6.88 -0.61 3.40
N ALA A 141 -6.03 -1.64 3.39
CA ALA A 141 -4.90 -1.75 4.30
C ALA A 141 -3.88 -0.62 4.06
N ARG A 142 -3.51 -0.40 2.80
CA ARG A 142 -2.57 0.65 2.37
C ARG A 142 -3.05 2.05 2.75
N GLN A 143 -4.35 2.29 2.74
CA GLN A 143 -4.92 3.58 3.14
C GLN A 143 -4.78 3.91 4.63
N LEU A 144 -4.53 2.92 5.49
CA LEU A 144 -4.42 3.17 6.94
C LEU A 144 -3.08 3.80 7.31
N TRP A 145 -1.99 3.28 6.76
CA TRP A 145 -0.65 3.55 7.28
C TRP A 145 0.39 3.93 6.23
N SER A 146 0.04 3.84 4.95
CA SER A 146 0.96 4.17 3.87
C SER A 146 0.92 5.65 3.49
N LEU A 147 1.68 6.06 2.46
CA LEU A 147 1.60 7.40 1.88
C LEU A 147 0.15 7.82 1.55
N TYR A 148 -0.71 6.88 1.14
CA TYR A 148 -2.10 7.18 0.80
C TYR A 148 -2.97 7.55 2.01
N ALA A 149 -2.49 7.34 3.24
CA ALA A 149 -3.16 7.84 4.44
C ALA A 149 -3.24 9.38 4.45
N ALA A 150 -2.27 10.07 3.81
CA ALA A 150 -2.29 11.52 3.65
C ALA A 150 -3.42 12.03 2.72
N ASP A 151 -4.02 11.13 1.93
CA ASP A 151 -5.17 11.40 1.06
C ASP A 151 -6.50 10.89 1.64
N SER A 152 -6.44 10.28 2.83
CA SER A 152 -7.64 9.77 3.48
C SER A 152 -8.47 10.91 4.04
N GLU A 153 -9.79 10.85 3.85
CA GLU A 153 -10.74 11.80 4.45
C GLU A 153 -10.82 11.61 5.97
N ARG A 154 -10.52 10.40 6.46
CA ARG A 154 -10.43 10.09 7.88
C ARG A 154 -8.97 9.90 8.25
N TYR A 155 -8.53 10.62 9.28
CA TYR A 155 -7.21 10.45 9.83
C TYR A 155 -7.13 9.15 10.64
N TYR A 156 -6.11 8.35 10.35
CA TYR A 156 -5.72 7.19 11.16
C TYR A 156 -4.33 7.45 11.72
N ASP A 157 -4.16 7.19 13.01
CA ASP A 157 -2.84 7.23 13.61
C ASP A 157 -1.94 6.18 12.94
N PRO A 158 -0.67 6.52 12.64
CA PRO A 158 0.30 5.54 12.19
C PRO A 158 0.63 4.55 13.32
N LEU A 159 1.17 3.39 12.95
CA LEU A 159 1.47 2.32 13.92
C LEU A 159 2.54 2.73 14.94
N ASP A 160 3.49 3.58 14.54
CA ASP A 160 4.46 4.25 15.39
C ASP A 160 3.92 5.60 15.90
N TYR A 161 2.68 5.66 16.40
CA TYR A 161 2.01 6.92 16.75
C TYR A 161 2.81 7.82 17.71
N ARG A 162 3.76 7.27 18.46
CA ARG A 162 4.92 8.00 19.01
C ARG A 162 6.12 7.75 18.07
N PRO A 163 6.53 8.74 17.24
CA PRO A 163 7.56 8.51 16.24
C PRO A 163 8.85 7.93 16.84
N ILE A 164 9.39 6.87 16.21
CA ILE A 164 10.71 6.35 16.55
C ILE A 164 11.75 7.20 15.83
N SER A 165 12.06 8.36 16.41
CA SER A 165 12.90 9.37 15.79
C SER A 165 14.40 9.14 15.97
N ILE A 166 15.18 9.59 14.99
CA ILE A 166 16.65 9.68 15.10
C ILE A 166 16.99 11.04 15.72
N THR A 167 17.71 11.01 16.84
CA THR A 167 18.08 12.23 17.58
C THR A 167 19.60 12.34 17.73
N GLN A 168 20.09 13.58 17.73
CA GLN A 168 21.49 13.84 18.06
C GLN A 168 21.69 13.72 19.57
N GLN A 169 22.71 12.96 19.95
CA GLN A 169 23.12 12.74 21.33
C GLN A 169 24.03 13.87 21.82
N PRO A 170 24.22 14.03 23.14
CA PRO A 170 25.11 15.05 23.70
C PRO A 170 26.57 14.97 23.23
N ASP A 171 27.02 13.78 22.81
CA ASP A 171 28.35 13.54 22.25
C ASP A 171 28.46 13.86 20.74
N GLY A 172 27.37 14.34 20.13
CA GLY A 172 27.28 14.67 18.71
C GLY A 172 26.92 13.49 17.79
N SER A 173 26.86 12.26 18.31
CA SER A 173 26.43 11.07 17.56
C SER A 173 24.92 11.07 17.29
N TRP A 174 24.47 10.30 16.30
CA TRP A 174 23.06 10.14 15.95
C TRP A 174 22.62 8.70 16.19
N ASN A 175 21.50 8.51 16.89
CA ASN A 175 20.89 7.19 17.07
C ASN A 175 19.37 7.27 17.24
N ALA A 176 18.70 6.14 17.11
CA ALA A 176 17.32 5.95 17.56
C ALA A 176 17.37 5.09 18.83
N THR A 177 17.34 5.72 20.01
CA THR A 177 17.50 5.05 21.31
C THR A 177 16.18 4.71 21.99
N SER A 178 15.05 4.98 21.34
CA SER A 178 13.75 4.63 21.88
C SER A 178 13.66 3.14 22.15
N GLN A 179 13.31 2.80 23.39
CA GLN A 179 12.94 1.43 23.77
C GLN A 179 11.52 1.08 23.31
N ASP A 180 10.81 2.03 22.70
CA ASP A 180 9.46 1.81 22.21
C ASP A 180 9.47 0.86 21.01
N TYR A 181 8.45 0.00 20.95
CA TYR A 181 8.21 -0.91 19.85
C TYR A 181 6.75 -0.87 19.44
N VAL A 182 6.53 -1.09 18.15
CA VAL A 182 5.18 -1.22 17.60
C VAL A 182 4.64 -2.62 17.88
N HIS A 183 3.41 -2.69 18.36
CA HIS A 183 2.68 -3.95 18.51
C HIS A 183 1.31 -3.84 17.83
N LEU A 184 1.15 -4.53 16.70
CA LEU A 184 -0.11 -4.64 16.00
C LEU A 184 -0.79 -5.97 16.35
N VAL A 185 -1.98 -5.92 16.95
CA VAL A 185 -2.83 -7.08 17.18
C VAL A 185 -3.94 -7.08 16.13
N ILE A 186 -4.02 -8.14 15.32
CA ILE A 186 -5.04 -8.30 14.28
C ILE A 186 -6.00 -9.41 14.71
N VAL A 187 -7.27 -9.07 14.91
CA VAL A 187 -8.31 -10.01 15.31
C VAL A 187 -9.14 -10.38 14.08
N GLY A 188 -9.12 -11.65 13.69
CA GLY A 188 -9.75 -12.15 12.47
C GLY A 188 -8.75 -12.32 11.32
N PHE A 189 -8.36 -13.56 11.03
CA PHE A 189 -7.39 -13.95 10.00
C PHE A 189 -8.03 -14.18 8.62
N ASN A 190 -9.09 -13.44 8.33
CA ASN A 190 -9.77 -13.43 7.03
C ASN A 190 -9.02 -12.57 6.00
N ARG A 191 -9.65 -12.26 4.86
CA ARG A 191 -9.05 -11.44 3.80
C ARG A 191 -8.57 -10.08 4.30
N MET A 192 -9.35 -9.38 5.13
CA MET A 192 -8.91 -8.09 5.64
C MET A 192 -7.72 -8.23 6.60
N GLY A 193 -7.79 -9.16 7.56
CA GLY A 193 -6.69 -9.36 8.51
C GLY A 193 -5.38 -9.80 7.85
N ARG A 194 -5.46 -10.66 6.82
CA ARG A 194 -4.30 -11.04 6.00
C ARG A 194 -3.75 -9.86 5.21
N SER A 195 -4.60 -9.02 4.63
CA SER A 195 -4.15 -7.81 3.93
C SER A 195 -3.48 -6.80 4.87
N LEU A 196 -3.99 -6.63 6.10
CA LEU A 196 -3.33 -5.80 7.12
C LEU A 196 -1.95 -6.35 7.51
N LEU A 197 -1.84 -7.67 7.71
CA LEU A 197 -0.57 -8.33 8.01
C LEU A 197 0.44 -8.08 6.89
N LEU A 198 0.06 -8.35 5.64
CA LEU A 198 0.95 -8.19 4.49
C LEU A 198 1.39 -6.74 4.28
N GLU A 199 0.52 -5.78 4.55
CA GLU A 199 0.88 -4.36 4.51
C GLU A 199 1.81 -3.97 5.65
N ALA A 200 1.49 -4.37 6.89
CA ALA A 200 2.33 -4.09 8.04
C ALA A 200 3.74 -4.67 7.87
N LEU A 201 3.86 -5.88 7.31
CA LEU A 201 5.15 -6.50 6.98
C LEU A 201 5.98 -5.68 5.97
N ARG A 202 5.37 -4.84 5.14
CA ARG A 202 6.06 -4.02 4.14
C ARG A 202 6.51 -2.66 4.66
N ILE A 203 5.93 -2.17 5.77
CA ILE A 203 6.13 -0.79 6.22
C ILE A 203 6.69 -0.66 7.64
N CYS A 204 6.55 -1.67 8.52
CA CYS A 204 6.87 -1.55 9.94
C CYS A 204 8.36 -1.80 10.27
N HIS A 205 9.24 -1.09 9.56
CA HIS A 205 10.70 -1.18 9.70
C HIS A 205 11.21 0.12 10.32
N TYR A 206 11.76 0.04 11.54
CA TYR A 206 12.04 1.23 12.37
C TYR A 206 13.53 1.39 12.72
N ALA A 207 13.93 2.64 12.97
CA ALA A 207 15.33 3.03 13.11
C ALA A 207 16.03 2.44 14.35
N ASN A 208 15.28 2.01 15.36
CA ASN A 208 15.80 1.41 16.59
C ASN A 208 16.08 -0.10 16.48
N TYR A 209 15.77 -0.73 15.34
CA TYR A 209 16.26 -2.08 15.05
C TYR A 209 17.75 -2.05 14.68
N ASP A 210 18.55 -2.87 15.38
CA ASP A 210 19.99 -2.97 15.18
C ASP A 210 20.46 -4.42 15.13
N ASP A 211 20.79 -4.89 13.93
CA ASP A 211 21.25 -6.25 13.65
C ASP A 211 22.69 -6.53 14.07
N ARG A 212 23.39 -5.53 14.62
CA ARG A 212 24.69 -5.71 15.27
C ARG A 212 24.55 -6.23 16.71
N LEU A 213 23.39 -6.02 17.33
CA LEU A 213 23.11 -6.48 18.69
C LEU A 213 22.80 -7.98 18.75
N PRO A 214 23.01 -8.64 19.91
CA PRO A 214 22.49 -9.97 20.19
C PRO A 214 20.97 -10.05 19.93
N THR A 215 20.47 -11.23 19.52
CA THR A 215 19.07 -11.37 19.05
C THR A 215 18.05 -11.02 20.13
N ASP A 216 18.33 -11.33 21.39
CA ASP A 216 17.51 -11.06 22.58
C ASP A 216 17.49 -9.58 23.00
N GLU A 217 18.43 -8.76 22.51
CA GLU A 217 18.51 -7.32 22.76
C GLU A 217 17.89 -6.48 21.63
N ARG A 218 17.51 -7.11 20.50
CA ARG A 218 16.93 -6.40 19.35
C ARG A 218 15.49 -5.99 19.60
N ILE A 219 15.22 -4.70 19.39
CA ILE A 219 13.86 -4.18 19.42
C ILE A 219 13.19 -4.45 18.08
N ARG A 220 12.17 -5.32 18.07
CA ARG A 220 11.44 -5.75 16.88
C ARG A 220 10.01 -5.23 16.90
N THR A 221 9.46 -4.97 15.72
CA THR A 221 8.01 -4.82 15.57
C THR A 221 7.36 -6.15 15.93
N ARG A 222 6.23 -6.12 16.64
CA ARG A 222 5.44 -7.30 16.96
C ARG A 222 4.10 -7.28 16.25
N ILE A 223 3.72 -8.39 15.65
CA ILE A 223 2.41 -8.58 15.04
C ILE A 223 1.80 -9.86 15.62
N THR A 224 0.66 -9.74 16.31
CA THR A 224 -0.06 -10.88 16.88
C THR A 224 -1.39 -11.05 16.14
N LEU A 225 -1.59 -12.21 15.53
CA LEU A 225 -2.82 -12.58 14.84
C LEU A 225 -3.66 -13.46 15.76
N VAL A 226 -4.91 -13.08 16.00
CA VAL A 226 -5.84 -13.80 16.87
C VAL A 226 -7.04 -14.25 16.06
N ASP A 227 -7.24 -15.56 15.93
CA ASP A 227 -8.42 -16.12 15.28
C ASP A 227 -8.79 -17.48 15.88
N ARG A 228 -10.09 -17.73 16.05
CA ARG A 228 -10.63 -19.00 16.54
C ARG A 228 -10.36 -20.16 15.58
N GLU A 229 -10.17 -19.88 14.31
CA GLU A 229 -9.92 -20.84 13.24
C GLU A 229 -8.47 -20.76 12.73
N MET A 230 -7.53 -20.27 13.55
CA MET A 230 -6.14 -20.07 13.13
C MET A 230 -5.49 -21.35 12.57
N GLU A 231 -5.70 -22.51 13.22
CA GLU A 231 -5.09 -23.78 12.80
C GLU A 231 -5.50 -24.18 11.36
N SER A 232 -6.77 -23.98 10.98
CA SER A 232 -7.26 -24.35 9.66
C SER A 232 -6.75 -23.42 8.54
N GLN A 233 -6.26 -22.23 8.90
CA GLN A 233 -5.90 -21.18 7.95
C GLN A 233 -4.39 -20.93 7.85
N LYS A 234 -3.66 -21.15 8.94
CA LYS A 234 -2.23 -20.84 9.07
C LYS A 234 -1.40 -21.60 8.04
N ASP A 235 -1.60 -22.90 7.90
CA ASP A 235 -0.79 -23.72 6.98
C ASP A 235 -0.99 -23.31 5.52
N TYR A 236 -2.23 -23.01 5.13
CA TYR A 236 -2.52 -22.48 3.80
C TYR A 236 -1.83 -21.13 3.55
N PHE A 237 -1.86 -20.21 4.52
CA PHE A 237 -1.17 -18.93 4.41
C PHE A 237 0.35 -19.10 4.33
N LYS A 238 0.93 -19.98 5.15
CA LYS A 238 2.36 -20.29 5.10
C LYS A 238 2.77 -20.94 3.78
N ALA A 239 1.95 -21.79 3.19
CA ALA A 239 2.21 -22.32 1.86
C ALA A 239 2.25 -21.23 0.79
N GLN A 240 1.42 -20.18 0.95
CA GLN A 240 1.39 -19.03 0.05
C GLN A 240 2.58 -18.07 0.25
N PHE A 241 3.00 -17.87 1.50
CA PHE A 241 4.07 -16.96 1.90
C PHE A 241 5.11 -17.66 2.80
N PRO A 242 5.88 -18.62 2.24
CA PRO A 242 6.65 -19.59 3.03
C PRO A 242 7.84 -19.00 3.80
N TYR A 243 8.29 -17.82 3.43
CA TYR A 243 9.56 -17.27 3.92
C TYR A 243 9.40 -16.16 4.95
N ILE A 244 8.16 -15.75 5.30
CA ILE A 244 7.89 -14.64 6.23
C ILE A 244 8.61 -14.85 7.57
N GLU A 245 8.46 -16.04 8.16
CA GLU A 245 9.03 -16.33 9.49
C GLU A 245 10.56 -16.52 9.48
N SER A 246 11.16 -16.75 8.31
CA SER A 246 12.58 -17.12 8.20
C SER A 246 13.48 -16.04 7.58
N GLN A 247 12.92 -14.99 6.97
CA GLN A 247 13.69 -13.97 6.24
C GLN A 247 13.37 -12.52 6.64
N ILE A 248 12.38 -12.29 7.51
CA ILE A 248 12.05 -10.97 8.04
C ILE A 248 12.51 -10.93 9.50
N ASP A 249 13.69 -10.34 9.73
CA ASP A 249 14.36 -10.44 11.03
C ASP A 249 13.90 -9.38 12.04
N ASP A 250 13.42 -8.24 11.56
CA ASP A 250 13.05 -7.06 12.36
C ASP A 250 11.57 -7.03 12.78
N ILE A 251 10.79 -8.03 12.35
CA ILE A 251 9.37 -8.19 12.69
C ILE A 251 9.11 -9.60 13.24
N GLU A 252 8.53 -9.68 14.44
CA GLU A 252 8.02 -10.92 15.03
C GLU A 252 6.55 -11.10 14.68
N VAL A 253 6.18 -12.25 14.09
CA VAL A 253 4.78 -12.61 13.82
C VAL A 253 4.37 -13.80 14.70
N GLU A 254 3.32 -13.59 15.51
CA GLU A 254 2.73 -14.63 16.34
C GLU A 254 1.32 -14.98 15.85
N TYR A 255 1.06 -16.27 15.65
CA TYR A 255 -0.25 -16.79 15.26
C TYR A 255 -0.91 -17.46 16.48
N CYS A 256 -1.94 -16.82 17.03
CA CYS A 256 -2.69 -17.31 18.18
C CYS A 256 -4.01 -17.96 17.72
N HIS A 257 -4.15 -19.26 18.01
CA HIS A 257 -5.44 -19.95 17.98
C HIS A 257 -6.16 -19.64 19.30
N ASP A 258 -6.86 -18.51 19.35
CA ASP A 258 -7.52 -18.00 20.55
C ASP A 258 -8.68 -17.07 20.17
N ASP A 259 -9.50 -16.74 21.15
CA ASP A 259 -10.57 -15.77 21.07
C ASP A 259 -10.15 -14.46 21.75
N ILE A 260 -10.43 -13.32 21.13
CA ILE A 260 -10.19 -12.00 21.73
C ILE A 260 -10.94 -11.80 23.05
N CYS A 261 -12.05 -12.52 23.25
CA CYS A 261 -12.83 -12.53 24.47
C CYS A 261 -12.29 -13.47 25.56
N SER A 262 -11.31 -14.33 25.25
CA SER A 262 -10.76 -15.29 26.22
C SER A 262 -10.05 -14.58 27.38
N THR A 263 -10.10 -15.17 28.57
CA THR A 263 -9.43 -14.59 29.75
C THR A 263 -7.92 -14.43 29.53
N ALA A 264 -7.30 -15.40 28.84
CA ALA A 264 -5.87 -15.37 28.53
C ALA A 264 -5.53 -14.20 27.59
N MET A 265 -6.26 -14.05 26.48
CA MET A 265 -6.03 -12.96 25.53
C MET A 265 -6.33 -11.58 26.14
N ARG A 266 -7.43 -11.47 26.91
CA ARG A 266 -7.75 -10.23 27.62
C ARG A 266 -6.65 -9.82 28.59
N THR A 267 -6.07 -10.78 29.33
CA THR A 267 -4.94 -10.52 30.24
C THR A 267 -3.71 -10.04 29.46
N ARG A 268 -3.40 -10.66 28.31
CA ARG A 268 -2.30 -10.22 27.44
C ARG A 268 -2.49 -8.78 26.94
N LEU A 269 -3.68 -8.45 26.44
CA LEU A 269 -4.01 -7.08 26.01
C LEU A 269 -3.84 -6.05 27.12
N GLN A 270 -4.24 -6.38 28.36
CA GLN A 270 -4.04 -5.50 29.53
C GLN A 270 -2.56 -5.25 29.79
N GLN A 271 -1.75 -6.31 29.78
CA GLN A 271 -0.30 -6.21 29.99
C GLN A 271 0.37 -5.37 28.91
N TRP A 272 -0.02 -5.56 27.64
CA TRP A 272 0.52 -4.77 26.53
C TRP A 272 0.10 -3.30 26.60
N ALA A 273 -1.16 -3.02 26.93
CA ALA A 273 -1.66 -1.66 27.07
C ALA A 273 -0.97 -0.89 28.21
N GLN A 274 -0.64 -1.57 29.32
CA GLN A 274 0.07 -0.97 30.45
C GLN A 274 1.58 -0.77 30.20
N ASN A 275 2.16 -1.46 29.22
CA ASN A 275 3.58 -1.33 28.92
C ASN A 275 3.87 0.00 28.22
N LYS A 276 4.57 0.91 28.92
CA LYS A 276 4.92 2.25 28.42
C LYS A 276 5.69 2.25 27.10
N HIS A 277 6.45 1.19 26.81
CA HIS A 277 7.22 1.04 25.57
C HIS A 277 6.42 0.39 24.44
N CYS A 278 5.26 -0.20 24.74
CA CYS A 278 4.42 -0.78 23.72
C CYS A 278 3.58 0.32 23.05
N MET A 279 3.67 0.42 21.73
CA MET A 279 2.72 1.16 20.90
C MET A 279 1.65 0.20 20.37
N LEU A 280 0.65 -0.06 21.21
CA LEU A 280 -0.39 -1.05 20.93
C LEU A 280 -1.45 -0.50 19.98
N THR A 281 -1.66 -1.20 18.85
CA THR A 281 -2.79 -1.02 17.94
C THR A 281 -3.57 -2.33 17.83
N VAL A 282 -4.87 -2.32 18.09
CA VAL A 282 -5.76 -3.49 17.96
C VAL A 282 -6.71 -3.31 16.79
N ALA A 283 -6.55 -4.09 15.73
CA ALA A 283 -7.40 -4.08 14.54
C ALA A 283 -8.40 -5.24 14.56
N ILE A 284 -9.67 -4.94 14.78
CA ILE A 284 -10.79 -5.89 14.71
C ILE A 284 -11.24 -6.02 13.27
N CYS A 285 -10.96 -7.17 12.66
CA CYS A 285 -11.16 -7.46 11.23
C CYS A 285 -12.23 -8.51 10.96
N VAL A 286 -13.01 -8.92 11.96
CA VAL A 286 -14.06 -9.94 11.79
C VAL A 286 -15.08 -9.52 10.72
N HIS A 287 -15.69 -10.50 10.05
CA HIS A 287 -16.52 -10.23 8.87
C HIS A 287 -17.84 -9.56 9.21
N ASP A 288 -18.48 -9.96 10.30
CA ASP A 288 -19.76 -9.42 10.74
C ASP A 288 -19.57 -8.01 11.33
N PRO A 289 -20.18 -6.96 10.75
CA PRO A 289 -19.95 -5.58 11.18
C PRO A 289 -20.41 -5.31 12.62
N ASP A 290 -21.53 -5.89 13.06
CA ASP A 290 -22.08 -5.66 14.40
C ASP A 290 -21.21 -6.33 15.47
N LEU A 291 -20.75 -7.56 15.19
CA LEU A 291 -19.78 -8.27 16.02
C LEU A 291 -18.45 -7.50 16.07
N SER A 292 -17.95 -7.02 14.93
CA SER A 292 -16.72 -6.21 14.86
C SER A 292 -16.79 -5.01 15.79
N LEU A 293 -17.90 -4.26 15.71
CA LEU A 293 -18.15 -3.11 16.57
C LEU A 293 -18.23 -3.51 18.05
N SER A 294 -19.01 -4.55 18.37
CA SER A 294 -19.15 -5.05 19.74
C SER A 294 -17.81 -5.47 20.35
N LEU A 295 -16.98 -6.21 19.61
CA LEU A 295 -15.67 -6.64 20.07
C LEU A 295 -14.73 -5.45 20.32
N GLY A 296 -14.68 -4.50 19.38
CA GLY A 296 -13.81 -3.33 19.46
C GLY A 296 -14.19 -2.34 20.56
N LEU A 297 -15.46 -2.28 20.97
CA LEU A 297 -15.94 -1.42 22.06
C LEU A 297 -15.90 -2.09 23.45
N ASN A 298 -15.71 -3.41 23.51
CA ASN A 298 -15.66 -4.23 24.73
C ASN A 298 -14.27 -4.83 25.03
N LEU A 299 -13.21 -4.24 24.49
CA LEU A 299 -11.83 -4.57 24.88
C LEU A 299 -11.59 -4.24 26.37
N PRO A 300 -10.52 -4.76 26.99
CA PRO A 300 -10.18 -4.40 28.37
C PRO A 300 -10.09 -2.89 28.58
N HIS A 301 -10.48 -2.41 29.77
CA HIS A 301 -10.54 -0.98 30.07
C HIS A 301 -9.19 -0.28 29.86
N GLU A 302 -8.10 -0.98 30.17
CA GLU A 302 -6.72 -0.56 30.06
C GLU A 302 -6.34 -0.14 28.64
N VAL A 303 -6.90 -0.78 27.61
CA VAL A 303 -6.66 -0.42 26.20
C VAL A 303 -7.12 1.02 25.93
N TYR A 304 -8.28 1.40 26.45
CA TYR A 304 -8.82 2.75 26.30
C TYR A 304 -8.16 3.73 27.27
N GLN A 305 -7.92 3.31 28.51
CA GLN A 305 -7.30 4.13 29.56
C GLN A 305 -5.88 4.57 29.17
N HIS A 306 -5.10 3.67 28.57
CA HIS A 306 -3.74 3.95 28.09
C HIS A 306 -3.71 4.46 26.65
N GLN A 307 -4.86 4.85 26.08
CA GLN A 307 -4.95 5.52 24.78
C GLN A 307 -4.32 4.69 23.64
N CYS A 308 -4.43 3.37 23.72
CA CYS A 308 -4.05 2.47 22.63
C CYS A 308 -4.98 2.69 21.44
N ARG A 309 -4.51 2.36 20.24
CA ARG A 309 -5.27 2.55 19.01
C ARG A 309 -6.16 1.35 18.79
N VAL A 310 -7.41 1.58 18.43
CA VAL A 310 -8.34 0.51 18.07
C VAL A 310 -8.93 0.81 16.70
N LEU A 311 -8.79 -0.13 15.78
CA LEU A 311 -9.37 -0.06 14.45
C LEU A 311 -10.48 -1.09 14.35
N ILE A 312 -11.68 -0.67 13.96
CA ILE A 312 -12.85 -1.56 13.85
C ILE A 312 -13.27 -1.63 12.39
N ARG A 313 -13.26 -2.82 11.81
CA ARG A 313 -13.71 -3.00 10.43
C ARG A 313 -15.22 -2.79 10.34
N GLN A 314 -15.66 -1.97 9.39
CA GLN A 314 -17.04 -1.74 8.96
C GLN A 314 -17.03 -1.64 7.42
N ASP A 315 -17.87 -2.43 6.74
CA ASP A 315 -17.90 -2.43 5.27
C ASP A 315 -18.77 -1.29 4.70
N PHE A 316 -19.60 -0.64 5.53
CA PHE A 316 -20.44 0.52 5.20
C PHE A 316 -20.43 1.53 6.34
N ASN A 317 -20.69 2.81 6.03
CA ASN A 317 -20.78 3.85 7.03
C ASN A 317 -22.20 3.86 7.64
N ASN A 318 -22.34 3.59 8.93
CA ASN A 318 -23.61 3.69 9.67
C ASN A 318 -23.52 4.79 10.74
N ASP A 319 -24.66 5.23 11.28
CA ASP A 319 -24.71 6.31 12.28
C ASP A 319 -23.85 5.98 13.53
N LEU A 320 -23.78 4.70 13.91
CA LEU A 320 -22.93 4.21 15.00
C LEU A 320 -21.43 4.44 14.73
N SER A 321 -21.00 4.31 13.49
CA SER A 321 -19.62 4.57 13.07
C SER A 321 -19.21 6.03 13.28
N SER A 322 -20.17 6.97 13.15
CA SER A 322 -19.93 8.39 13.39
C SER A 322 -19.83 8.73 14.88
N ILE A 323 -20.53 7.98 15.75
CA ILE A 323 -20.49 8.17 17.20
C ILE A 323 -19.17 7.65 17.79
N VAL A 324 -18.68 6.50 17.31
CA VAL A 324 -17.39 5.94 17.74
C VAL A 324 -16.21 6.82 17.31
N ASP A 325 -16.42 7.63 16.28
CA ASP A 325 -15.40 8.54 15.76
C ASP A 325 -15.14 9.78 16.61
N ASP A 326 -15.92 9.98 17.67
CA ASP A 326 -15.81 11.11 18.57
C ASP A 326 -14.39 11.20 19.16
N GLU A 327 -13.75 12.36 18.97
CA GLU A 327 -12.37 12.61 19.43
C GLU A 327 -12.31 12.90 20.94
N GLN A 328 -13.44 12.74 21.65
CA GLN A 328 -13.57 13.00 23.06
C GLN A 328 -14.01 11.74 23.84
N GLY A 329 -13.68 11.72 25.13
CA GLY A 329 -14.10 10.64 26.04
C GLY A 329 -13.33 9.33 25.88
N ARG A 330 -13.99 8.24 26.30
CA ARG A 330 -13.38 6.90 26.44
C ARG A 330 -12.86 6.32 25.11
N TYR A 331 -13.53 6.62 24.01
CA TYR A 331 -13.28 5.99 22.71
C TYR A 331 -12.48 6.88 21.74
N ARG A 332 -11.81 7.92 22.25
CA ARG A 332 -11.03 8.89 21.47
C ARG A 332 -10.10 8.30 20.40
N TYR A 333 -9.49 7.14 20.68
CA TYR A 333 -8.54 6.46 19.79
C TYR A 333 -9.12 5.21 19.12
N VAL A 334 -10.45 5.09 19.11
CA VAL A 334 -11.19 4.07 18.37
C VAL A 334 -11.63 4.66 17.03
N LYS A 335 -11.27 4.03 15.92
CA LYS A 335 -11.66 4.46 14.57
C LYS A 335 -12.22 3.28 13.81
N VAL A 336 -13.25 3.51 13.00
CA VAL A 336 -13.73 2.50 12.05
C VAL A 336 -13.02 2.64 10.70
N PHE A 337 -12.82 1.51 10.01
CA PHE A 337 -12.20 1.45 8.69
C PHE A 337 -12.83 0.34 7.84
N GLY A 338 -12.49 0.25 6.56
CA GLY A 338 -12.91 -0.86 5.69
C GLY A 338 -14.09 -0.58 4.76
N MET A 339 -14.62 0.65 4.78
CA MET A 339 -15.75 1.05 3.93
C MET A 339 -15.40 0.89 2.44
N VAL A 340 -16.25 0.16 1.71
CA VAL A 340 -15.97 -0.30 0.34
C VAL A 340 -15.72 0.85 -0.64
N ASP A 341 -16.45 1.95 -0.47
CA ASP A 341 -16.31 3.17 -1.28
C ASP A 341 -14.92 3.82 -1.18
N ARG A 342 -14.16 3.52 -0.11
CA ARG A 342 -12.81 4.02 0.09
C ARG A 342 -11.75 3.16 -0.59
N GLY A 343 -11.95 1.84 -0.69
CA GLY A 343 -10.93 0.92 -1.24
C GLY A 343 -10.70 1.02 -2.75
N MET A 344 -11.46 1.84 -3.48
CA MET A 344 -11.34 2.04 -4.94
C MET A 344 -11.04 3.48 -5.34
N LYS A 345 -10.45 4.28 -4.44
CA LYS A 345 -10.09 5.67 -4.76
C LYS A 345 -9.08 5.76 -5.92
N LYS A 346 -9.24 6.77 -6.76
CA LYS A 346 -8.44 6.93 -7.98
C LYS A 346 -6.95 7.14 -7.69
N ASN A 347 -6.63 7.86 -6.62
CA ASN A 347 -5.24 8.14 -6.20
C ASN A 347 -4.42 6.87 -5.89
N ILE A 348 -5.03 5.84 -5.28
CA ILE A 348 -4.34 4.56 -4.98
C ILE A 348 -4.23 3.65 -6.21
N LEU A 349 -5.15 3.82 -7.18
CA LEU A 349 -5.13 3.08 -8.45
C LEU A 349 -4.21 3.73 -9.49
N GLN A 350 -3.87 5.01 -9.35
CA GLN A 350 -2.96 5.72 -10.23
C GLN A 350 -1.50 5.45 -9.89
N ASP A 351 -0.71 5.16 -10.92
CA ASP A 351 0.69 4.76 -10.77
C ASP A 351 1.69 5.93 -10.93
N LYS A 352 1.23 7.19 -10.94
CA LYS A 352 2.07 8.36 -11.28
C LYS A 352 3.38 8.40 -10.47
N LEU A 353 3.30 8.20 -9.17
CA LEU A 353 4.48 8.19 -8.30
C LEU A 353 5.36 6.96 -8.49
N ALA A 354 4.75 5.78 -8.64
CA ALA A 354 5.49 4.53 -8.80
C ALA A 354 6.25 4.51 -10.14
N LEU A 355 5.69 5.17 -11.15
CA LEU A 355 6.33 5.44 -12.44
C LEU A 355 7.57 6.32 -12.30
N TYR A 356 7.56 7.35 -11.43
CA TYR A 356 8.76 8.16 -11.17
C TYR A 356 9.82 7.38 -10.39
N VAL A 357 9.41 6.53 -9.45
CA VAL A 357 10.33 5.59 -8.77
C VAL A 357 10.99 4.66 -9.80
N ASN A 358 10.24 4.11 -10.75
CA ASN A 358 10.83 3.29 -11.80
C ASN A 358 11.78 4.08 -12.71
N TYR A 359 11.41 5.32 -13.05
CA TYR A 359 12.22 6.17 -13.91
C TYR A 359 13.62 6.41 -13.33
N LEU A 360 13.72 6.58 -12.00
CA LEU A 360 14.99 6.63 -11.29
C LEU A 360 15.83 5.37 -11.54
N TYR A 361 15.25 4.18 -11.47
CA TYR A 361 16.00 2.94 -11.71
C TYR A 361 16.42 2.80 -13.17
N ASP A 362 15.51 2.97 -14.13
CA ASP A 362 15.78 2.65 -15.54
C ASP A 362 16.67 3.67 -16.27
N CYS A 363 16.47 4.99 -16.06
CA CYS A 363 17.25 6.00 -16.78
C CYS A 363 18.75 5.94 -16.48
N CYS A 364 19.10 5.50 -15.29
CA CYS A 364 20.46 5.50 -14.81
C CYS A 364 21.28 4.30 -15.29
N TYR A 365 20.63 3.29 -15.89
CA TYR A 365 21.31 2.19 -16.58
C TYR A 365 21.50 2.45 -18.08
N THR A 366 20.91 3.53 -18.62
CA THR A 366 20.97 3.86 -20.05
C THR A 366 21.79 5.11 -20.38
N ASP A 367 21.99 6.02 -19.43
CA ASP A 367 22.79 7.25 -19.61
C ASP A 367 23.76 7.43 -18.43
N GLU A 368 25.03 7.04 -18.62
CA GLU A 368 26.10 7.15 -17.62
C GLU A 368 26.43 8.60 -17.22
N SER A 369 25.94 9.60 -17.96
CA SER A 369 26.18 11.02 -17.65
C SER A 369 25.29 11.57 -16.54
N LEU A 370 24.17 10.89 -16.23
CA LEU A 370 23.24 11.23 -15.16
C LEU A 370 23.45 10.30 -13.96
N LYS A 371 23.99 10.84 -12.88
CA LYS A 371 24.04 10.10 -11.60
C LYS A 371 22.61 9.84 -11.11
N GLN A 372 22.35 8.63 -10.59
CA GLN A 372 21.05 8.22 -10.02
C GLN A 372 20.39 9.29 -9.16
N LYS A 373 21.19 9.95 -8.32
CA LYS A 373 20.77 10.97 -7.36
C LYS A 373 20.16 12.26 -7.96
N GLU A 374 20.33 12.52 -9.26
CA GLU A 374 19.92 13.81 -9.85
C GLU A 374 18.71 13.75 -10.78
N VAL A 375 18.30 12.57 -11.24
CA VAL A 375 17.24 12.45 -12.27
C VAL A 375 15.92 13.03 -11.77
N LEU A 376 15.48 12.64 -10.57
CA LEU A 376 14.23 13.13 -10.00
C LEU A 376 14.32 14.57 -9.53
N ARG A 377 15.51 15.03 -9.10
CA ARG A 377 15.76 16.44 -8.82
C ARG A 377 15.56 17.30 -10.07
N LYS A 378 16.19 16.93 -11.20
CA LYS A 378 16.03 17.62 -12.49
C LYS A 378 14.58 17.61 -12.98
N MET A 379 13.89 16.48 -12.80
CA MET A 379 12.47 16.36 -13.13
C MET A 379 11.62 17.34 -12.30
N TYR A 380 11.88 17.43 -10.99
CA TYR A 380 11.21 18.34 -10.09
C TYR A 380 11.50 19.82 -10.41
N GLU A 381 12.76 20.18 -10.65
CA GLU A 381 13.16 21.53 -11.08
C GLU A 381 12.43 21.97 -12.36
N SER A 382 12.25 21.02 -13.29
CA SER A 382 11.54 21.23 -14.56
C SER A 382 10.01 21.28 -14.41
N TYR A 383 9.46 20.65 -13.35
CA TYR A 383 8.02 20.53 -13.12
C TYR A 383 7.34 21.88 -12.89
N GLY A 384 7.96 22.77 -12.10
CA GLY A 384 7.35 24.04 -11.72
C GLY A 384 7.01 24.97 -12.89
N ASN A 385 7.78 24.88 -13.97
CA ASN A 385 7.59 25.68 -15.19
C ASN A 385 6.86 24.93 -16.30
N HIS A 386 6.43 23.68 -16.07
CA HIS A 386 5.91 22.77 -17.11
C HIS A 386 6.79 22.77 -18.36
N SER A 387 8.12 22.70 -18.15
CA SER A 387 9.07 22.83 -19.24
C SER A 387 8.93 21.69 -20.25
N ALA A 388 9.41 21.91 -21.47
CA ALA A 388 9.51 20.85 -22.48
C ALA A 388 10.30 19.64 -21.95
N ASP A 389 11.30 19.87 -21.08
CA ASP A 389 12.08 18.81 -20.44
C ASP A 389 11.23 17.97 -19.50
N PHE A 390 10.38 18.57 -18.66
CA PHE A 390 9.45 17.81 -17.81
C PHE A 390 8.50 16.95 -18.65
N ILE A 391 7.93 17.51 -19.73
CA ILE A 391 7.02 16.77 -20.62
C ILE A 391 7.75 15.56 -21.22
N LEU A 392 8.99 15.75 -21.68
CA LEU A 392 9.81 14.69 -22.25
C LEU A 392 10.13 13.59 -21.22
N MET A 393 10.63 13.97 -20.04
CA MET A 393 10.96 13.04 -18.95
C MET A 393 9.72 12.25 -18.50
N ASN A 394 8.59 12.92 -18.35
CA ASN A 394 7.33 12.28 -17.97
C ASN A 394 6.85 11.28 -19.05
N HIS A 395 7.00 11.62 -20.33
CA HIS A 395 6.67 10.71 -21.43
C HIS A 395 7.61 9.48 -21.45
N GLN A 396 8.91 9.67 -21.23
CA GLN A 396 9.88 8.57 -21.10
C GLN A 396 9.55 7.67 -19.92
N ALA A 397 9.26 8.25 -18.76
CA ALA A 397 8.88 7.50 -17.56
C ALA A 397 7.62 6.66 -17.80
N GLN A 398 6.60 7.21 -18.48
CA GLN A 398 5.39 6.47 -18.87
C GLN A 398 5.69 5.33 -19.82
N TYR A 399 6.55 5.55 -20.82
CA TYR A 399 6.95 4.52 -21.76
C TYR A 399 7.66 3.35 -21.07
N LEU A 400 8.59 3.63 -20.15
CA LEU A 400 9.30 2.63 -19.36
C LEU A 400 8.35 1.87 -18.43
N TRP A 401 7.47 2.59 -17.72
CA TRP A 401 6.45 1.98 -16.86
C TRP A 401 5.54 0.99 -17.60
N ASN A 402 5.10 1.36 -18.81
CA ASN A 402 4.23 0.52 -19.64
C ASN A 402 4.92 -0.78 -20.11
N LYS A 403 6.26 -0.82 -20.15
CA LYS A 403 7.04 -2.02 -20.49
C LYS A 403 7.49 -2.83 -19.27
N LEU A 404 7.45 -2.22 -18.09
CA LEU A 404 7.86 -2.86 -16.85
C LEU A 404 6.99 -4.07 -16.53
N SER A 405 7.59 -5.12 -15.99
CA SER A 405 6.85 -6.30 -15.53
C SER A 405 6.00 -5.97 -14.30
N GLU A 406 4.87 -6.67 -14.15
CA GLU A 406 3.94 -6.43 -13.04
C GLU A 406 4.59 -6.61 -11.66
N PRO A 407 5.48 -7.61 -11.42
CA PRO A 407 6.19 -7.73 -10.15
C PRO A 407 7.04 -6.50 -9.79
N LEU A 408 7.70 -5.89 -10.78
CA LEU A 408 8.52 -4.71 -10.56
C LEU A 408 7.66 -3.45 -10.37
N ARG A 409 6.53 -3.34 -11.08
CA ARG A 409 5.56 -2.27 -10.81
C ARG A 409 5.06 -2.31 -9.38
N TRP A 410 4.75 -3.50 -8.86
CA TRP A 410 4.35 -3.67 -7.46
C TRP A 410 5.45 -3.31 -6.47
N ALA A 411 6.69 -3.73 -6.72
CA ALA A 411 7.82 -3.33 -5.88
C ALA A 411 7.94 -1.80 -5.77
N ASN A 412 7.78 -1.08 -6.89
CA ASN A 412 7.81 0.39 -6.91
C ASN A 412 6.61 1.02 -6.17
N ARG A 413 5.42 0.40 -6.24
CA ARG A 413 4.23 0.85 -5.48
C ARG A 413 4.42 0.67 -3.97
N TYR A 414 4.94 -0.48 -3.54
CA TYR A 414 5.16 -0.78 -2.12
C TYR A 414 6.32 0.01 -1.50
N GLN A 415 7.29 0.45 -2.31
CA GLN A 415 8.32 1.36 -1.82
C GLN A 415 7.71 2.69 -1.34
N LEU A 416 6.75 3.25 -2.09
CA LEU A 416 6.06 4.49 -1.72
C LEU A 416 5.32 4.37 -0.39
N ASP A 417 4.79 3.18 -0.09
CA ASP A 417 3.99 2.94 1.11
C ASP A 417 4.80 3.18 2.39
N ALA A 418 6.10 2.92 2.38
CA ALA A 418 6.99 3.12 3.52
C ALA A 418 7.48 4.58 3.69
N TYR A 419 7.21 5.48 2.74
CA TYR A 419 7.77 6.84 2.78
C TYR A 419 7.35 7.63 4.02
N SER A 420 6.12 7.40 4.48
CA SER A 420 5.60 7.99 5.71
C SER A 420 6.47 7.64 6.92
N VAL A 421 6.92 6.38 7.03
CA VAL A 421 7.75 5.90 8.14
C VAL A 421 9.13 6.57 8.13
N PHE A 422 9.77 6.69 6.97
CA PHE A 422 11.07 7.40 6.86
C PHE A 422 10.95 8.87 7.26
N CYS A 423 9.90 9.56 6.80
CA CYS A 423 9.66 10.96 7.16
C CYS A 423 9.43 11.13 8.66
N ARG A 424 8.65 10.24 9.29
CA ARG A 424 8.35 10.30 10.73
C ARG A 424 9.58 10.05 11.59
N THR A 425 10.43 9.12 11.19
CA THR A 425 11.75 8.90 11.82
C THR A 425 12.62 10.16 11.81
N LEU A 426 12.47 11.00 10.79
CA LEU A 426 13.15 12.29 10.68
C LEU A 426 12.41 13.46 11.37
N GLY A 427 11.27 13.20 12.03
CA GLY A 427 10.47 14.22 12.71
C GLY A 427 9.48 14.96 11.80
N TYR A 428 9.12 14.39 10.65
CA TYR A 428 8.20 14.99 9.68
C TYR A 428 6.93 14.17 9.47
N GLY A 429 5.80 14.87 9.28
CA GLY A 429 4.58 14.33 8.71
C GLY A 429 4.45 14.70 7.23
N ILE A 430 3.55 14.01 6.53
CA ILE A 430 3.24 14.25 5.11
C ILE A 430 1.79 14.73 5.00
N LYS A 431 1.53 15.72 4.16
CA LYS A 431 0.18 16.16 3.79
C LYS A 431 0.13 16.62 2.33
N ARG A 432 -1.08 16.77 1.78
CA ARG A 432 -1.26 17.38 0.45
C ARG A 432 -0.85 18.85 0.48
N SER A 433 -0.13 19.26 -0.56
CA SER A 433 0.23 20.67 -0.78
C SER A 433 -0.97 21.43 -1.36
N GLU A 434 -1.20 22.65 -0.86
CA GLU A 434 -2.15 23.61 -1.45
C GLU A 434 -1.56 24.31 -2.70
N ARG A 435 -0.26 24.15 -2.94
CA ARG A 435 0.48 24.75 -4.05
C ARG A 435 0.82 23.71 -5.12
N SER A 436 0.78 24.13 -6.38
CA SER A 436 1.29 23.37 -7.52
C SER A 436 2.34 24.20 -8.26
N PRO A 437 3.62 23.78 -8.31
CA PRO A 437 4.16 22.55 -7.70
C PRO A 437 4.20 22.63 -6.17
N ALA A 438 4.17 21.46 -5.52
CA ALA A 438 4.50 21.38 -4.10
C ALA A 438 5.96 21.82 -3.89
N ARG A 439 6.25 22.53 -2.80
CA ARG A 439 7.61 23.02 -2.54
C ARG A 439 8.34 22.07 -1.60
N ILE A 440 9.54 21.68 -2.01
CA ILE A 440 10.59 21.21 -1.11
C ILE A 440 11.31 22.46 -0.63
N SER A 441 11.27 22.76 0.67
CA SER A 441 12.18 23.79 1.21
C SER A 441 13.55 23.15 1.44
N GLU A 442 14.61 23.82 0.99
CA GLU A 442 16.02 23.43 1.24
C GLU A 442 16.32 23.26 2.74
N SER A 443 15.52 23.91 3.61
CA SER A 443 15.59 23.79 5.07
C SER A 443 14.88 22.56 5.66
N MET A 444 13.90 21.96 4.96
CA MET A 444 13.17 20.77 5.43
C MET A 444 13.83 19.48 4.98
N PHE A 445 14.43 19.47 3.79
CA PHE A 445 15.22 18.34 3.34
C PHE A 445 16.69 18.73 3.37
N ASN A 446 17.38 18.26 4.41
CA ASN A 446 18.82 18.42 4.49
C ASN A 446 19.44 17.53 3.39
N GLU A 447 19.76 18.11 2.23
CA GLU A 447 20.50 17.41 1.16
C GLU A 447 21.82 16.79 1.67
N ASN A 448 22.28 17.26 2.85
CA ASN A 448 23.42 16.74 3.58
C ASN A 448 22.99 16.12 4.92
N LEU A 449 22.12 15.11 4.87
CA LEU A 449 21.85 14.26 6.05
C LEU A 449 23.20 13.80 6.63
N PRO A 450 23.41 13.90 7.96
CA PRO A 450 24.61 13.35 8.57
C PRO A 450 24.76 11.87 8.20
N SER A 451 25.97 11.41 7.88
CA SER A 451 26.19 10.06 7.36
C SER A 451 25.65 8.96 8.29
N GLN A 452 25.64 9.20 9.61
CA GLN A 452 25.03 8.29 10.59
C GLN A 452 23.50 8.20 10.45
N VAL A 453 22.83 9.33 10.23
CA VAL A 453 21.37 9.39 9.99
C VAL A 453 21.01 8.67 8.69
N LEU A 454 21.77 8.94 7.61
CA LEU A 454 21.57 8.26 6.33
C LEU A 454 21.75 6.74 6.48
N CYS A 455 22.79 6.29 7.19
CA CYS A 455 23.03 4.87 7.44
C CYS A 455 21.86 4.17 8.18
N LEU A 456 21.26 4.85 9.17
CA LEU A 456 20.09 4.31 9.88
C LEU A 456 18.85 4.19 8.96
N LEU A 457 18.58 5.19 8.12
CA LEU A 457 17.47 5.13 7.15
C LEU A 457 17.71 4.07 6.08
N VAL A 458 18.96 3.92 5.62
CA VAL A 458 19.35 2.89 4.66
C VAL A 458 19.18 1.49 5.24
N ARG A 459 19.49 1.29 6.53
CA ARG A 459 19.16 0.05 7.23
C ARG A 459 17.65 -0.22 7.20
N MET A 460 16.82 0.78 7.50
CA MET A 460 15.36 0.61 7.45
C MET A 460 14.89 0.21 6.04
N GLU A 461 15.38 0.89 5.00
CA GLU A 461 15.07 0.56 3.60
C GLU A 461 15.52 -0.87 3.25
N LYS A 462 16.67 -1.30 3.76
CA LYS A 462 17.16 -2.65 3.55
C LYS A 462 16.20 -3.72 4.10
N TYR A 463 15.71 -3.53 5.32
CA TYR A 463 14.75 -4.46 5.93
C TYR A 463 13.38 -4.41 5.23
N ARG A 464 12.92 -3.20 4.85
CA ARG A 464 11.73 -3.02 4.01
C ARG A 464 11.83 -3.77 2.68
N TRP A 465 12.97 -3.68 2.00
CA TRP A 465 13.23 -4.39 0.75
C TRP A 465 13.26 -5.90 0.97
N ASN A 466 13.91 -6.39 2.03
CA ASN A 466 13.94 -7.81 2.36
C ASN A 466 12.52 -8.35 2.58
N ALA A 467 11.69 -7.60 3.30
CA ALA A 467 10.30 -7.98 3.56
C ALA A 467 9.44 -7.96 2.29
N GLU A 468 9.54 -6.92 1.46
CA GLU A 468 8.83 -6.87 0.16
C GLU A 468 9.20 -8.08 -0.72
N ARG A 469 10.50 -8.38 -0.84
CA ARG A 469 10.97 -9.52 -1.65
C ARG A 469 10.48 -10.85 -1.08
N THR A 470 10.51 -10.99 0.25
CA THR A 470 10.02 -12.18 0.95
C THR A 470 8.52 -12.39 0.69
N VAL A 471 7.69 -11.33 0.82
CA VAL A 471 6.25 -11.38 0.54
C VAL A 471 5.97 -11.65 -0.95
N ALA A 472 6.80 -11.12 -1.85
CA ALA A 472 6.74 -11.42 -3.28
C ALA A 472 7.15 -12.87 -3.63
N GLY A 473 7.66 -13.64 -2.65
CA GLY A 473 8.00 -15.05 -2.80
C GLY A 473 9.46 -15.31 -3.12
N TRP A 474 10.34 -14.30 -3.03
CA TRP A 474 11.77 -14.50 -3.20
C TRP A 474 12.39 -15.19 -1.99
N ARG A 475 13.31 -16.11 -2.26
CA ARG A 475 14.11 -16.78 -1.24
C ARG A 475 15.57 -16.36 -1.29
N ARG A 476 16.21 -16.33 -0.12
CA ARG A 476 17.66 -16.21 0.00
C ARG A 476 18.34 -17.40 -0.69
N ALA A 477 19.32 -17.13 -1.54
CA ALA A 477 20.18 -18.14 -2.17
C ALA A 477 21.49 -17.51 -2.61
N GLU A 478 22.55 -18.30 -2.81
CA GLU A 478 23.87 -17.77 -3.19
C GLU A 478 23.91 -17.08 -4.56
N VAL A 479 23.04 -17.49 -5.48
CA VAL A 479 23.00 -16.98 -6.85
C VAL A 479 21.62 -16.42 -7.15
N LYS A 480 21.59 -15.30 -7.88
CA LYS A 480 20.34 -14.67 -8.31
C LYS A 480 19.71 -15.49 -9.44
N ASP A 481 18.46 -15.90 -9.24
CA ASP A 481 17.65 -16.58 -10.24
C ASP A 481 16.27 -15.94 -10.31
N LYS A 482 15.96 -15.27 -11.43
CA LYS A 482 14.68 -14.57 -11.59
C LYS A 482 13.52 -15.53 -11.87
N VAL A 483 13.79 -16.73 -12.39
CA VAL A 483 12.76 -17.73 -12.73
C VAL A 483 12.29 -18.43 -11.46
N PHE A 484 13.22 -18.82 -10.59
CA PHE A 484 12.92 -19.50 -9.32
C PHE A 484 12.88 -18.54 -8.11
N LEU A 485 12.85 -17.23 -8.37
CA LEU A 485 12.77 -16.16 -7.36
C LEU A 485 13.83 -16.33 -6.26
N GLN A 486 15.09 -16.39 -6.64
CA GLN A 486 16.23 -16.51 -5.72
C GLN A 486 17.08 -15.24 -5.75
N HIS A 487 17.53 -14.78 -4.57
CA HIS A 487 18.35 -13.57 -4.49
C HIS A 487 19.41 -13.66 -3.38
N PRO A 488 20.69 -13.34 -3.65
CA PRO A 488 21.76 -13.38 -2.65
C PRO A 488 21.69 -12.26 -1.64
N LEU A 489 21.15 -11.11 -2.05
CA LEU A 489 21.08 -9.94 -1.18
C LEU A 489 19.92 -9.98 -0.19
N ILE A 490 19.10 -11.03 -0.11
CA ILE A 490 18.12 -11.16 0.98
C ILE A 490 18.88 -11.60 2.25
N MET A 491 19.36 -10.62 3.01
CA MET A 491 20.22 -10.82 4.19
C MET A 491 20.19 -9.59 5.10
N PRO A 492 20.63 -9.74 6.37
CA PRO A 492 20.77 -8.62 7.29
C PRO A 492 21.63 -7.48 6.74
N PHE A 493 21.33 -6.25 7.14
CA PHE A 493 22.04 -5.04 6.70
C PHE A 493 23.53 -5.07 7.07
N ASN A 494 23.88 -5.45 8.30
CA ASN A 494 25.27 -5.54 8.72
C ASN A 494 26.06 -6.59 7.91
N GLU A 495 25.41 -7.68 7.50
CA GLU A 495 26.02 -8.67 6.60
C GLU A 495 26.23 -8.09 5.18
N LEU A 496 25.23 -7.37 4.65
CA LEU A 496 25.33 -6.68 3.36
C LEU A 496 26.47 -5.66 3.34
N LEU A 497 26.55 -4.82 4.38
CA LEU A 497 27.57 -3.78 4.50
C LEU A 497 29.01 -4.36 4.49
N GLN A 498 29.18 -5.56 5.05
CA GLN A 498 30.49 -6.23 5.09
C GLN A 498 30.84 -6.94 3.78
N LYS A 499 29.85 -7.55 3.12
CA LYS A 499 30.08 -8.39 1.93
C LYS A 499 29.96 -7.65 0.61
N TYR A 500 29.05 -6.70 0.52
CA TYR A 500 28.67 -5.97 -0.70
C TYR A 500 28.37 -4.48 -0.37
N PRO A 501 29.34 -3.72 0.14
CA PRO A 501 29.14 -2.32 0.53
C PRO A 501 28.63 -1.44 -0.63
N GLU A 502 28.94 -1.78 -1.88
CA GLU A 502 28.46 -1.11 -3.09
C GLU A 502 26.94 -1.23 -3.31
N GLU A 503 26.33 -2.31 -2.81
CA GLU A 503 24.89 -2.52 -2.95
C GLU A 503 24.08 -1.63 -1.99
N VAL A 504 24.71 -1.15 -0.91
CA VAL A 504 24.13 -0.21 0.07
C VAL A 504 23.82 1.15 -0.58
N GLU A 505 24.55 1.54 -1.62
CA GLU A 505 24.31 2.81 -2.32
C GLU A 505 22.92 2.87 -2.96
N LYS A 506 22.37 1.72 -3.41
CA LYS A 506 21.04 1.63 -4.03
C LYS A 506 19.93 1.94 -3.03
N ASP A 507 20.08 1.50 -1.79
CA ASP A 507 19.15 1.80 -0.70
C ASP A 507 19.25 3.28 -0.30
N ALA A 508 20.46 3.88 -0.36
CA ALA A 508 20.64 5.30 -0.12
C ALA A 508 19.93 6.18 -1.15
N ASP A 509 19.89 5.77 -2.41
CA ASP A 509 19.20 6.50 -3.47
C ASP A 509 17.69 6.59 -3.23
N VAL A 510 17.06 5.57 -2.61
CA VAL A 510 15.65 5.63 -2.20
C VAL A 510 15.43 6.79 -1.23
N ILE A 511 16.27 6.87 -0.19
CA ILE A 511 16.18 7.88 0.87
C ILE A 511 16.43 9.29 0.31
N LEU A 512 17.45 9.44 -0.54
CA LEU A 512 17.83 10.74 -1.08
C LEU A 512 16.82 11.28 -2.11
N ASN A 513 16.12 10.40 -2.84
CA ASN A 513 15.15 10.81 -3.86
C ASN A 513 13.71 10.96 -3.34
N LEU A 514 13.40 10.39 -2.18
CA LEU A 514 12.05 10.41 -1.58
C LEU A 514 11.36 11.78 -1.61
N PRO A 515 11.99 12.91 -1.23
CA PRO A 515 11.31 14.21 -1.20
C PRO A 515 10.91 14.70 -2.58
N TYR A 516 11.74 14.45 -3.60
CA TYR A 516 11.44 14.80 -4.98
C TYR A 516 10.23 14.02 -5.49
N VAL A 517 10.15 12.73 -5.15
CA VAL A 517 8.97 11.91 -5.45
C VAL A 517 7.74 12.47 -4.75
N LEU A 518 7.81 12.78 -3.45
CA LEU A 518 6.69 13.37 -2.72
C LEU A 518 6.21 14.70 -3.35
N ALA A 519 7.14 15.59 -3.70
CA ALA A 519 6.80 16.88 -4.28
C ALA A 519 6.21 16.78 -5.69
N LEU A 520 6.74 15.89 -6.54
CA LEU A 520 6.16 15.54 -7.84
C LEU A 520 4.75 14.91 -7.70
N GLY A 521 4.51 14.27 -6.56
CA GLY A 521 3.22 13.75 -6.14
C GLY A 521 2.24 14.80 -5.65
N GLY A 522 2.68 16.04 -5.39
CA GLY A 522 1.86 17.09 -4.80
C GLY A 522 1.75 17.01 -3.28
N TYR A 523 2.73 16.40 -2.60
CA TYR A 523 2.82 16.33 -1.15
C TYR A 523 3.86 17.32 -0.62
N GLU A 524 3.63 17.83 0.59
CA GLU A 524 4.60 18.62 1.35
C GLU A 524 4.84 18.00 2.73
N LEU A 525 6.04 18.25 3.26
CA LEU A 525 6.41 17.86 4.62
C LEU A 525 5.99 18.95 5.60
N TYR A 526 5.65 18.54 6.82
CA TYR A 526 5.51 19.45 7.96
C TYR A 526 6.24 18.86 9.16
N LYS A 527 6.82 19.70 10.02
CA LYS A 527 7.42 19.22 11.26
C LYS A 527 6.34 18.67 12.17
N LEU A 528 6.55 17.45 12.66
CA LEU A 528 5.81 16.98 13.82
C LEU A 528 6.21 17.89 14.98
N ALA A 529 5.26 18.58 15.60
CA ALA A 529 5.57 19.31 16.83
C ALA A 529 6.17 18.29 17.82
N ASP A 530 7.20 18.69 18.56
CA ASP A 530 7.69 17.91 19.70
C ASP A 530 6.47 17.69 20.61
N GLN A 531 5.88 16.49 20.55
CA GLN A 531 4.58 16.17 21.17
C GLN A 531 4.63 16.23 22.68
#